data_AF-A0A2G4SUB4-F1
#
_entry.id   AF-A0A2G4SUB4-F1
#
_cell.length_a   1.000
_cell.length_b   1.000
_cell.length_c   1.000
_cell.angle_alpha   90.00
_cell.angle_beta   90.00
_cell.angle_gamma   90.00
#
_symmetry.space_group_name_H-M   'P 1'
#
loop_
_entity.id
_entity.type
_entity.pdbx_description
1 polymer ?
#
loop_
_entity_poly.entity_id
_entity_poly.type
_entity_poly.pdbx_seq_one_letter_code
_entity_poly.pdbx_strand_id
1 'polypeptide(L)'
;MQPSLTLRAAHKPLIRFLGPRATLWKDAPHHSGPHPLTPPNLVKHVAQAEPQASVNKAVNSGSIEFGQLPTKYRRAVITEAEMEAIESGGATAIF
;
A
#
# COMPACT_ATOMS: atom_id res chain seq x y z
N MET A 1 -9.38 -36.97 -27.66
CA MET A 1 -8.72 -36.35 -26.49
C MET A 1 -9.74 -36.30 -25.36
N GLN A 2 -9.48 -36.97 -24.23
CA GLN A 2 -10.39 -36.96 -23.08
C GLN A 2 -9.93 -35.88 -22.08
N PRO A 3 -10.81 -35.01 -21.57
CA PRO A 3 -10.43 -34.01 -20.58
C PRO A 3 -10.24 -34.67 -19.20
N SER A 4 -9.05 -34.52 -18.60
CA SER A 4 -8.78 -35.00 -17.23
C SER A 4 -9.30 -33.99 -16.20
N LEU A 5 -10.18 -34.44 -15.31
CA LEU A 5 -10.72 -33.63 -14.22
C LEU A 5 -9.72 -33.60 -13.07
N THR A 6 -8.98 -32.49 -12.93
CA THR A 6 -8.06 -32.30 -11.82
C THR A 6 -8.84 -31.91 -10.56
N LEU A 7 -9.08 -32.88 -9.67
CA LEU A 7 -9.63 -32.61 -8.33
C LEU A 7 -8.56 -31.96 -7.45
N ARG A 8 -8.45 -30.63 -7.53
CA ARG A 8 -7.62 -29.87 -6.58
C ARG A 8 -8.31 -29.93 -5.22
N ALA A 9 -7.68 -30.57 -4.25
CA ALA A 9 -8.15 -30.55 -2.86
C ALA A 9 -8.11 -29.10 -2.35
N ALA A 10 -9.25 -28.42 -2.36
CA ALA A 10 -9.37 -27.07 -1.83
C ALA A 10 -9.24 -27.13 -0.30
N HIS A 11 -8.21 -26.48 0.24
CA HIS A 11 -7.97 -26.38 1.68
C HIS A 11 -9.17 -25.72 2.36
N LYS A 12 -9.87 -26.45 3.24
CA LYS A 12 -11.03 -25.94 3.99
C LYS A 12 -10.53 -25.30 5.29
N PRO A 13 -10.76 -24.00 5.53
CA PRO A 13 -10.34 -23.38 6.79
C PRO A 13 -11.12 -23.96 7.98
N LEU A 14 -10.42 -24.23 9.08
CA LEU A 14 -11.01 -24.77 10.31
C LEU A 14 -11.88 -23.74 11.05
N ILE A 15 -11.66 -22.44 10.83
CA ILE A 15 -12.48 -21.37 11.40
C ILE A 15 -13.70 -21.17 10.52
N ARG A 16 -14.89 -21.42 11.09
CA ARG A 16 -16.18 -21.12 10.48
C ARG A 16 -16.59 -19.71 10.90
N PHE A 17 -16.61 -18.76 9.97
CA PHE A 17 -17.16 -17.44 10.25
C PHE A 17 -18.66 -17.58 10.53
N LEU A 18 -19.16 -16.93 11.58
CA LEU A 18 -20.58 -16.92 11.98
C LEU A 18 -21.49 -16.12 11.02
N GLY A 19 -21.07 -15.93 9.77
CA GLY A 19 -21.79 -15.15 8.76
C GLY A 19 -20.89 -14.73 7.60
N PRO A 20 -21.46 -14.10 6.56
CA PRO A 20 -20.69 -13.58 5.43
C PRO A 20 -19.63 -12.58 5.91
N ARG A 21 -18.38 -12.75 5.46
CA ARG A 21 -17.27 -11.84 5.83
C ARG A 21 -17.57 -10.37 5.49
N ALA A 22 -18.42 -10.13 4.49
CA ALA A 22 -18.88 -8.81 4.08
C ALA A 22 -19.72 -8.07 5.14
N THR A 23 -20.31 -8.75 6.12
CA THR A 23 -21.08 -8.09 7.18
C THR A 23 -20.23 -7.69 8.38
N LEU A 24 -19.07 -8.32 8.58
CA LEU A 24 -18.21 -8.08 9.75
C LEU A 24 -17.53 -6.70 9.76
N TRP A 25 -17.47 -6.02 8.62
CA TRP A 25 -16.74 -4.76 8.46
C TRP A 25 -17.64 -3.54 8.23
N LYS A 26 -18.97 -3.71 8.30
CA LYS A 26 -19.93 -2.61 8.06
C LYS A 26 -20.10 -1.69 9.27
N ASP A 27 -20.02 -2.27 10.46
CA ASP A 27 -20.35 -1.58 11.71
C ASP A 27 -19.10 -1.03 12.44
N ALA A 28 -17.91 -1.28 11.91
CA ALA A 28 -16.70 -0.66 12.42
C ALA A 28 -16.58 0.75 11.83
N PRO A 29 -16.78 1.82 12.61
CA PRO A 29 -16.55 3.16 12.10
C PRO A 29 -15.07 3.27 11.74
N HIS A 30 -14.80 3.56 10.47
CA HIS A 30 -13.50 4.09 10.07
C HIS A 30 -13.36 5.46 10.78
N HIS A 31 -12.73 5.49 11.95
CA HIS A 31 -12.47 6.75 12.62
C HIS A 31 -11.45 7.53 11.77
N SER A 32 -11.81 8.74 11.35
CA SER A 32 -10.88 9.71 10.83
C SER A 32 -10.48 10.63 11.99
N GLY A 33 -9.18 10.76 12.25
CA GLY A 33 -8.66 11.50 13.39
C GLY A 33 -8.15 10.62 14.54
N PRO A 34 -7.76 11.23 15.68
CA PRO A 34 -7.14 10.52 16.79
C PRO A 34 -8.05 9.39 17.30
N HIS A 35 -7.46 8.24 17.56
CA HIS A 35 -8.19 7.07 18.06
C HIS A 35 -8.91 7.40 19.37
N PRO A 36 -10.18 7.01 19.56
CA PRO A 36 -11.00 7.45 20.69
C PRO A 36 -10.47 7.02 22.08
N LEU A 37 -9.60 6.01 22.13
CA LEU A 37 -8.94 5.54 23.36
C LEU A 37 -7.52 6.11 23.55
N THR A 38 -7.13 7.18 22.84
CA THR A 38 -5.84 7.81 23.12
C THR A 38 -5.86 8.47 24.50
N PRO A 39 -4.93 8.12 25.40
CA PRO A 39 -4.86 8.77 26.70
C PRO A 39 -4.49 10.26 26.52
N PRO A 40 -5.07 11.17 27.33
CA PRO A 40 -4.97 12.62 27.13
C PRO A 40 -3.52 13.15 27.19
N ASN A 41 -2.60 12.41 27.82
CA ASN A 41 -1.20 12.80 27.94
C ASN A 41 -0.37 12.64 26.65
N LEU A 42 -0.88 11.93 25.64
CA LEU A 42 -0.12 11.63 24.40
C LEU A 42 -0.48 12.51 23.21
N VAL A 43 -1.46 13.41 23.34
CA VAL A 43 -1.92 14.30 22.26
C VAL A 43 -0.78 15.17 21.69
N LYS A 44 0.24 15.48 22.51
CA LYS A 44 1.41 16.28 22.09
C LYS A 44 2.45 15.49 21.26
N HIS A 45 2.44 14.16 21.34
CA HIS A 45 3.43 13.29 20.69
C HIS A 45 2.84 12.46 19.55
N VAL A 46 1.51 12.40 19.43
CA VAL A 46 0.84 11.75 18.32
C VAL A 46 0.59 12.80 17.24
N ALA A 47 1.08 12.55 16.02
CA ALA A 47 0.85 13.45 14.89
C ALA A 47 -0.66 13.61 14.65
N GLN A 48 -1.17 14.82 14.89
CA GLN A 48 -2.52 15.22 14.50
C GLN A 48 -2.57 15.16 12.96
N ALA A 49 -3.47 14.37 12.39
CA ALA A 49 -3.70 14.40 10.95
C ALA A 49 -4.25 15.80 10.60
N GLU A 50 -3.40 16.66 10.02
CA GLU A 50 -3.85 17.94 9.50
C GLU A 50 -4.89 17.69 8.41
N PRO A 51 -5.98 18.48 8.35
CA PRO A 51 -6.92 18.40 7.25
C PRO A 51 -6.16 18.81 5.99
N GLN A 52 -5.66 17.82 5.23
CA GLN A 52 -5.16 18.06 3.90
C GLN A 52 -6.30 18.71 3.14
N ALA A 53 -6.10 19.96 2.73
CA ALA A 53 -6.98 20.65 1.81
C ALA A 53 -7.28 19.68 0.67
N SER A 54 -8.58 19.43 0.44
CA SER A 54 -9.05 18.62 -0.67
C SER A 54 -8.48 19.21 -1.95
N VAL A 55 -7.36 18.64 -2.42
CA VAL A 55 -6.85 18.94 -3.75
C VAL A 55 -7.89 18.33 -4.67
N ASN A 56 -8.86 19.15 -5.07
CA ASN A 56 -9.83 18.87 -6.11
C ASN A 56 -9.03 18.70 -7.41
N LYS A 57 -8.43 17.52 -7.60
CA LYS A 57 -7.90 17.11 -8.89
C LYS A 57 -8.94 16.18 -9.47
N ALA A 58 -9.56 16.69 -10.55
CA ALA A 58 -10.65 16.04 -11.27
C ALA A 58 -10.45 14.53 -11.34
N VAL A 59 -11.44 13.81 -10.79
CA VAL A 59 -11.69 12.42 -11.14
C VAL A 59 -12.07 12.42 -12.61
N ASN A 60 -11.08 12.26 -13.48
CA ASN A 60 -11.30 11.62 -14.76
C ASN A 60 -11.05 10.14 -14.55
N SER A 61 -12.07 9.34 -14.79
CA SER A 61 -12.03 7.88 -14.89
C SER A 61 -11.05 7.46 -16.00
N GLY A 62 -9.76 7.36 -15.66
CA GLY A 62 -8.70 6.97 -16.58
C GLY A 62 -7.40 6.80 -15.80
N SER A 63 -6.61 5.80 -16.17
CA SER A 63 -5.32 5.43 -15.56
C SER A 63 -4.47 6.65 -15.16
N ILE A 64 -3.88 6.59 -13.97
CA ILE A 64 -2.88 7.57 -13.55
C ILE A 64 -1.62 7.33 -14.38
N GLU A 65 -1.31 8.23 -15.30
CA GLU A 65 -0.08 8.16 -16.09
C GLU A 65 1.16 8.43 -15.22
N PHE A 66 2.25 7.68 -15.45
CA PHE A 66 3.48 7.77 -14.65
C PHE A 66 4.05 9.19 -14.53
N GLY A 67 3.88 10.03 -15.55
CA GLY A 67 4.33 11.43 -15.55
C GLY A 67 3.54 12.35 -14.61
N GLN A 68 2.31 11.98 -14.24
CA GLN A 68 1.46 12.76 -13.34
C GLN A 68 1.76 12.50 -11.86
N LEU A 69 2.53 11.45 -11.55
CA LEU A 69 2.92 11.16 -10.19
C LEU A 69 3.91 12.20 -9.65
N PRO A 70 3.82 12.53 -8.36
CA PRO A 70 4.86 13.28 -7.65
C PRO A 70 6.24 12.65 -7.84
N THR A 71 7.29 13.48 -7.81
CA THR A 71 8.70 13.08 -8.05
C THR A 71 9.13 11.89 -7.20
N LYS A 72 8.73 11.84 -5.91
CA LYS A 72 9.02 10.74 -4.98
C LYS A 72 8.48 9.36 -5.39
N TYR A 73 7.50 9.32 -6.30
CA TYR A 73 6.89 8.09 -6.80
C TYR A 73 7.29 7.78 -8.25
N ARG A 74 8.13 8.62 -8.87
CA ARG A 74 8.69 8.33 -10.19
C ARG A 74 9.93 7.46 -10.01
N ARG A 75 10.21 6.61 -11.00
CA ARG A 75 11.47 5.87 -11.05
C ARG A 75 12.62 6.87 -11.16
N ALA A 76 13.62 6.75 -10.30
CA ALA A 76 14.84 7.53 -10.42
C ALA A 76 15.58 7.15 -11.72
N VAL A 77 16.19 8.15 -12.36
CA VAL A 77 17.10 7.91 -13.49
C VAL A 77 18.41 7.42 -12.90
N ILE A 78 18.93 6.30 -13.43
CA ILE A 78 20.22 5.75 -13.02
C ILE A 78 21.30 6.71 -13.51
N THR A 79 22.14 7.18 -12.60
CA THR A 79 23.28 8.05 -12.91
C THR A 79 24.45 7.24 -13.48
N GLU A 80 25.38 7.87 -14.20
CA GLU A 80 26.54 7.18 -14.79
C GLU A 80 27.39 6.47 -13.73
N ALA A 81 27.58 7.10 -12.57
CA ALA A 81 28.30 6.50 -11.45
C ALA A 81 27.59 5.27 -10.87
N GLU A 82 26.25 5.30 -10.79
CA GLU A 82 25.47 4.12 -10.38
C GLU A 82 25.53 3.01 -11.42
N MET A 83 25.54 3.37 -12.71
CA MET A 83 25.67 2.41 -13.82
C MET A 83 27.01 1.69 -13.75
N GLU A 84 28.11 2.43 -13.59
CA GLU A 84 29.45 1.87 -13.40
C GLU A 84 29.52 0.99 -12.14
N ALA A 85 28.91 1.43 -11.04
CA ALA A 85 28.88 0.65 -9.80
C ALA A 85 28.10 -0.67 -9.96
N ILE A 86 27.02 -0.68 -10.73
CA ILE A 86 26.26 -1.91 -11.03
C ILE A 86 27.10 -2.85 -11.92
N GLU A 87 27.75 -2.31 -12.95
CA GLU A 87 28.59 -3.06 -13.89
C GLU A 87 29.85 -3.63 -13.22
N SER A 88 30.45 -2.87 -12.30
CA SER A 88 31.60 -3.30 -11.52
C SER A 88 31.24 -4.23 -10.35
N GLY A 89 29.95 -4.51 -10.16
CA GLY A 89 29.45 -5.35 -9.07
C GLY A 89 29.59 -4.73 -7.68
N GLY A 90 29.76 -3.41 -7.58
CA GLY A 90 29.90 -2.66 -6.34
C GLY A 90 31.21 -2.92 -5.58
N ALA A 91 32.12 -3.72 -6.15
CA ALA A 91 33.36 -4.13 -5.50
C ALA A 91 34.53 -3.15 -5.73
N THR A 92 34.38 -2.17 -6.61
CA THR A 92 35.44 -1.19 -6.94
C THR A 92 35.45 0.05 -6.03
N ALA A 93 34.40 0.27 -5.24
CA ALA A 93 34.32 1.34 -4.24
C ALA A 93 34.82 0.84 -2.87
N ILE A 94 36.12 0.54 -2.76
CA ILE A 94 36.79 0.32 -1.48
C ILE A 94 37.67 1.56 -1.25
N PHE A 95 37.25 2.42 -0.33
CA PHE A 95 38.06 3.50 0.27
C PHE A 95 38.27 3.20 1.74
#